data_AF-A0A173S7Q6-F1
#
_entry.id   AF-A0A173S7Q6-F1
#
_cell.length_a   1.000
_cell.length_b   1.000
_cell.length_c   1.000
_cell.angle_alpha   90.00
_cell.angle_beta   90.00
_cell.angle_gamma   90.00
#
_symmetry.space_group_name_H-M   'P 1'
#
loop_
_entity.id
_entity.type
_entity.pdbx_description
1 polymer ?
#
loop_
_entity_poly.entity_id
_entity_poly.type
_entity_poly.pdbx_seq_one_letter_code
_entity_poly.pdbx_strand_id
1 'polypeptide(L)'
;MGEEKKAKNEWVHFRELRARCPVCKKVAHVACKNGTYFFVHDAYDPFARHNAVETTEPVFKILFDGFVSVNGREPVKSGNRTLTNEAMMQDMFPRKGK
;
A
#
# COMPACT_ATOMS: atom_id res chain seq x y z
N MET A 1 -17.02 -28.19 2.77
CA MET A 1 -16.42 -27.08 3.54
C MET A 1 -14.93 -27.34 3.66
N GLY A 2 -14.07 -26.48 3.12
CA GLY A 2 -12.62 -26.62 3.25
C GLY A 2 -11.79 -25.92 2.17
N GLU A 3 -12.15 -24.71 1.75
CA GLU A 3 -11.33 -23.89 0.83
C GLU A 3 -10.44 -22.87 1.58
N GLU A 4 -9.98 -23.23 2.77
CA GLU A 4 -9.05 -22.39 3.55
C GLU A 4 -7.69 -23.08 3.59
N LYS A 5 -6.74 -22.63 2.75
CA LYS A 5 -5.27 -22.62 3.03
C LYS A 5 -4.40 -22.37 1.77
N LYS A 6 -4.67 -21.35 0.95
CA LYS A 6 -3.66 -20.85 -0.01
C LYS A 6 -3.78 -19.34 -0.28
N ALA A 7 -3.53 -18.51 0.73
CA ALA A 7 -3.19 -17.08 0.53
C ALA A 7 -2.46 -16.50 1.76
N LYS A 8 -1.34 -17.09 2.20
CA LYS A 8 -0.68 -16.71 3.47
C LYS A 8 0.37 -15.61 3.38
N ASN A 9 0.60 -15.00 2.22
CA ASN A 9 1.67 -13.99 2.10
C ASN A 9 1.46 -12.92 1.02
N GLU A 10 0.24 -12.79 0.50
CA GLU A 10 -0.06 -11.79 -0.51
C GLU A 10 -0.48 -10.49 0.17
N TRP A 11 0.18 -9.38 -0.19
CA TRP A 11 -0.27 -8.06 0.19
C TRP A 11 -1.29 -7.57 -0.83
N VAL A 12 -2.40 -7.05 -0.32
CA VAL A 12 -3.41 -6.34 -1.11
C VAL A 12 -3.22 -4.84 -0.85
N HIS A 13 -2.78 -4.12 -1.85
CA HIS A 13 -2.52 -2.69 -1.80
C HIS A 13 -3.73 -1.89 -2.30
N PHE A 14 -4.09 -0.86 -1.54
CA PHE A 14 -5.06 0.16 -1.91
C PHE A 14 -4.33 1.49 -2.16
N ARG A 15 -3.61 1.59 -3.29
CA ARG A 15 -2.73 2.74 -3.59
C ARG A 15 -3.47 4.08 -3.72
N GLU A 16 -4.76 4.02 -4.03
CA GLU A 16 -5.63 5.19 -4.14
C GLU A 16 -6.06 5.71 -2.77
N LEU A 17 -6.03 4.86 -1.73
CA LEU A 17 -6.24 5.26 -0.34
C LEU A 17 -4.97 5.90 0.21
N ARG A 18 -4.67 7.09 -0.30
CA ARG A 18 -3.55 7.91 0.16
C ARG A 18 -3.85 8.53 1.50
N ALA A 19 -2.94 8.31 2.43
CA ALA A 19 -2.96 8.85 3.77
C ALA A 19 -1.56 9.34 4.15
N ARG A 20 -1.41 9.83 5.39
CA ARG A 20 -0.10 10.09 5.97
C ARG A 20 0.20 9.05 7.03
N CYS A 21 1.43 8.54 7.04
CA CYS A 21 1.90 7.65 8.09
C CYS A 21 1.72 8.34 9.45
N PRO A 22 1.05 7.69 10.43
CA PRO A 22 0.80 8.33 11.73
C PRO A 22 2.10 8.61 12.49
N VAL A 23 3.16 7.84 12.23
CA VAL A 23 4.48 7.94 12.88
C VAL A 23 5.32 9.06 12.26
N CYS A 24 5.65 8.97 10.97
CA CYS A 24 6.63 9.87 10.33
C CYS A 24 6.00 10.96 9.44
N LYS A 25 4.67 10.98 9.31
CA LYS A 25 3.89 11.93 8.49
C LYS A 25 4.18 11.92 6.98
N LYS A 26 5.05 11.03 6.50
CA LYS A 26 5.30 10.82 5.07
C LYS A 26 4.04 10.27 4.37
N VAL A 27 3.97 10.48 3.06
CA VAL A 27 2.90 9.94 2.21
C VAL A 27 2.91 8.42 2.26
N ALA A 28 1.74 7.84 2.52
CA ALA A 28 1.53 6.41 2.62
C ALA A 28 0.23 6.01 1.91
N HIS A 29 0.13 4.74 1.53
CA HIS A 29 -1.11 4.11 1.11
C HIS A 29 -1.47 2.98 2.06
N VAL A 30 -2.74 2.58 2.08
CA VAL A 30 -3.18 1.44 2.89
C VAL A 30 -2.90 0.13 2.16
N ALA A 31 -2.43 -0.88 2.89
CA ALA A 31 -2.32 -2.25 2.42
C ALA A 31 -2.92 -3.21 3.46
N CYS A 32 -3.40 -4.37 3.00
CA CYS A 32 -3.90 -5.45 3.83
C CYS A 32 -3.03 -6.69 3.63
N LYS A 33 -2.70 -7.35 4.75
CA LYS A 33 -2.03 -8.65 4.75
C LYS A 33 -2.67 -9.52 5.82
N ASN A 34 -3.16 -10.70 5.41
CA ASN A 34 -3.80 -11.67 6.31
C ASN A 34 -4.94 -11.07 7.18
N GLY A 35 -5.73 -10.15 6.62
CA GLY A 35 -6.81 -9.46 7.34
C GLY A 35 -6.35 -8.34 8.29
N THR A 36 -5.05 -8.08 8.39
CA THR A 36 -4.49 -6.94 9.13
C THR A 36 -4.17 -5.80 8.16
N TYR A 37 -4.46 -4.56 8.57
CA TYR A 37 -4.25 -3.38 7.75
C TYR A 37 -2.98 -2.65 8.15
N PHE A 38 -2.32 -2.02 7.18
CA PHE A 38 -1.07 -1.30 7.37
C PHE A 38 -1.01 -0.02 6.54
N PHE A 39 -0.37 1.01 7.06
CA PHE A 39 0.12 2.14 6.28
C PHE A 39 1.50 1.82 5.72
N VAL A 40 1.62 1.84 4.40
CA VAL A 40 2.86 1.55 3.67
C VAL A 40 3.30 2.82 2.96
N HIS A 41 4.55 3.22 3.14
CA HIS A 41 5.08 4.39 2.44
C HIS A 41 5.12 4.18 0.93
N ASP A 42 4.75 5.21 0.16
CA ASP A 42 4.76 5.17 -1.31
C ASP A 42 6.19 5.33 -1.85
N ALA A 43 7.04 6.10 -1.15
CA ALA A 43 8.45 6.20 -1.45
C ALA A 43 9.12 4.84 -1.17
N TYR A 44 9.60 4.20 -2.23
CA TYR A 44 10.45 3.02 -2.12
C TYR A 44 11.76 3.45 -1.45
N ASP A 45 11.98 2.98 -0.24
CA ASP A 45 13.23 3.19 0.47
C ASP A 45 13.93 1.82 0.56
N PRO A 46 15.00 1.60 -0.23
CA PRO A 46 15.69 0.31 -0.27
C PRO A 46 16.36 -0.07 1.06
N PHE A 47 16.54 0.89 1.96
CA PHE A 47 17.13 0.69 3.28
C PHE A 47 16.06 0.59 4.39
N ALA A 48 14.95 1.28 4.23
CA ALA A 48 13.78 1.15 5.09
C ALA A 48 12.90 0.03 4.55
N ARG A 49 13.26 -1.22 4.90
CA ARG A 49 12.37 -2.39 4.83
C ARG A 49 10.96 -1.91 5.16
N HIS A 50 10.08 -1.88 4.14
CA HIS A 50 8.69 -1.44 4.20
C HIS A 50 8.19 -1.25 5.64
N ASN A 51 8.35 -0.03 6.18
CA ASN A 51 7.94 0.29 7.55
C ASN A 51 6.41 0.35 7.56
N ALA A 52 5.78 -0.81 7.43
CA ALA A 52 4.36 -1.02 7.47
C ALA A 52 3.92 -0.71 8.89
N VAL A 53 3.21 0.39 9.07
CA VAL A 53 2.65 0.75 10.37
C VAL A 53 1.28 0.09 10.47
N GLU A 54 1.16 -0.86 11.39
CA GLU A 54 -0.11 -1.55 11.65
C GLU A 54 -1.21 -0.55 11.98
N THR A 55 -2.40 -0.80 11.45
CA THR A 55 -3.60 -0.03 11.72
C THR A 55 -4.80 -0.95 11.91
N THR A 56 -5.85 -0.41 12.52
CA THR A 56 -7.07 -1.14 12.81
C THR A 56 -8.08 -1.04 11.66
N GLU A 57 -8.99 -2.02 11.58
CA GLU A 57 -10.07 -2.04 10.59
C GLU A 57 -10.97 -0.78 10.60
N PRO A 58 -11.34 -0.19 11.76
CA PRO A 58 -12.11 1.05 11.78
C PRO A 58 -11.42 2.21 11.05
N VAL A 59 -10.09 2.33 11.20
CA VAL A 59 -9.31 3.38 10.51
C VAL A 59 -9.32 3.14 9.01
N PHE A 60 -9.15 1.89 8.58
CA PHE A 60 -9.29 1.53 7.16
C PHE A 60 -10.69 1.88 6.64
N LYS A 61 -11.74 1.55 7.38
CA LYS A 61 -13.13 1.81 6.99
C LYS A 61 -13.40 3.30 6.81
N ILE A 62 -12.89 4.16 7.69
CA ILE A 62 -13.01 5.62 7.55
C ILE A 62 -12.36 6.11 6.26
N LEU A 63 -11.15 5.62 5.94
CA LEU A 63 -10.45 6.00 4.72
C LEU A 63 -11.15 5.47 3.47
N PHE A 64 -11.65 4.23 3.53
CA PHE A 64 -12.37 3.59 2.44
C PHE A 64 -13.69 4.30 2.14
N ASP A 65 -14.51 4.51 3.16
CA ASP A 65 -15.81 5.19 3.05
C ASP A 65 -15.63 6.64 2.56
N GLY A 66 -14.64 7.35 3.11
CA GLY A 66 -14.27 8.68 2.63
C GLY A 66 -13.87 8.69 1.15
N PHE A 67 -13.09 7.69 0.70
CA PHE A 67 -12.76 7.56 -0.72
C PHE A 67 -13.99 7.28 -1.59
N VAL A 68 -14.84 6.34 -1.19
CA VAL A 68 -16.06 6.00 -1.93
C VAL A 68 -17.01 7.20 -2.00
N SER A 69 -17.18 7.92 -0.89
CA SER A 69 -18.00 9.13 -0.83
C SER A 69 -17.51 10.21 -1.79
N VAL A 70 -16.20 10.39 -1.93
CA VAL A 70 -15.61 11.40 -2.83
C VAL A 70 -15.60 10.94 -4.30
N ASN A 71 -15.34 9.66 -4.56
CA ASN A 71 -15.06 9.16 -5.91
C ASN A 71 -16.22 8.38 -6.55
N GLY A 72 -17.27 8.04 -5.79
CA GLY A 72 -18.40 7.25 -6.28
C GLY A 72 -18.04 5.81 -6.68
N ARG A 73 -16.85 5.33 -6.31
CA ARG A 73 -16.36 3.98 -6.62
C ARG A 73 -15.44 3.45 -5.53
N GLU A 74 -15.28 2.14 -5.51
CA GLU A 74 -14.32 1.48 -4.64
C GLU A 74 -12.87 1.71 -5.11
N PRO A 75 -11.90 1.78 -4.17
CA PRO A 75 -10.49 1.85 -4.50
C PRO A 75 -10.01 0.54 -5.13
N VAL A 76 -9.16 0.65 -6.13
CA VAL A 76 -8.58 -0.50 -6.84
C VAL A 76 -7.66 -1.28 -5.91
N LYS A 77 -7.91 -2.58 -5.83
CA LYS A 77 -7.07 -3.57 -5.15
C LYS A 77 -5.95 -3.99 -6.12
N SER A 78 -4.71 -3.87 -5.68
CA SER A 78 -3.53 -4.28 -6.46
C SER A 78 -2.65 -5.21 -5.62
N GLY A 79 -2.15 -6.28 -6.20
CA GLY A 79 -1.21 -7.18 -5.51
C GLY A 79 0.17 -6.54 -5.27
N ASN A 80 1.10 -7.34 -4.77
CA ASN A 80 2.51 -6.97 -4.74
C ASN A 80 2.98 -6.56 -6.14
N ARG A 81 3.70 -5.43 -6.24
CA ARG A 81 4.47 -5.17 -7.46
C ARG A 81 5.70 -6.06 -7.45
N THR A 82 5.90 -6.84 -8.50
CA THR A 82 7.22 -7.36 -8.84
C THR A 82 8.07 -6.16 -9.24
N LEU A 83 8.96 -5.71 -8.36
CA LEU A 83 9.98 -4.74 -8.73
C LEU A 83 10.96 -5.46 -9.65
N THR A 84 10.86 -5.21 -10.96
CA THR A 84 11.92 -5.61 -11.89
C THR A 84 13.16 -4.75 -11.60
N ASN A 85 14.36 -5.29 -11.85
CA ASN A 85 15.60 -4.52 -11.69
C ASN A 85 15.55 -3.18 -12.44
N GLU A 86 14.87 -3.13 -13.58
CA GLU A 86 14.65 -1.92 -14.37
C GLU A 86 13.83 -0.86 -13.62
N ALA A 87 12.78 -1.26 -12.91
CA ALA A 87 11.96 -0.35 -12.11
C ALA A 87 12.76 0.21 -10.91
N MET A 88 13.63 -0.60 -10.31
CA MET A 88 14.54 -0.14 -9.25
C MET A 88 15.60 0.83 -9.80
N MET A 89 16.17 0.54 -10.97
CA MET A 89 17.20 1.40 -11.59
C MET A 89 16.65 2.75 -12.06
N GLN A 90 15.39 2.82 -12.53
CA GLN A 90 14.75 4.08 -12.93
C GLN A 90 14.45 5.01 -11.74
N ASP A 91 14.16 4.45 -10.57
CA ASP A 91 13.87 5.20 -9.34
C ASP A 91 15.16 5.75 -8.69
N MET A 92 16.24 4.94 -8.69
CA MET A 92 17.56 5.37 -8.19
C MET A 92 18.27 6.37 -9.12
N PHE A 93 18.04 6.27 -10.41
CA PHE A 93 18.59 7.18 -11.41
C PHE A 93 17.45 7.83 -12.19
N PRO A 94 16.75 8.83 -11.60
CA PRO A 94 15.80 9.61 -12.37
C PRO A 94 16.56 10.20 -13.55
N ARG A 95 16.14 9.86 -14.78
CA ARG A 95 16.79 10.37 -15.98
C ARG A 95 16.74 11.90 -15.89
N LYS A 96 17.89 12.53 -15.64
CA LYS A 96 18.06 13.98 -15.80
C LYS A 96 17.63 14.29 -17.22
N GLY A 97 16.52 15.04 -17.35
CA GLY A 97 15.97 15.43 -18.63
C GLY A 97 17.04 16.05 -19.52
N LYS A 98 17.00 15.67 -20.79
CA LYS A 98 17.65 16.37 -21.88
C LYS A 98 16.77 17.54 -22.30
#